data_AF-A0A968J064-F1
#
_entry.id   AF-A0A968J064-F1
#
_cell.length_a   1.000
_cell.length_b   1.000
_cell.length_c   1.000
_cell.angle_alpha   90.00
_cell.angle_beta   90.00
_cell.angle_gamma   90.00
#
_symmetry.space_group_name_H-M   'P 1'
#
loop_
_entity.id
_entity.type
_entity.pdbx_description
1 polymer ?
#
loop_
_entity_poly.entity_id
_entity_poly.type
_entity_poly.pdbx_seq_one_letter_code
_entity_poly.pdbx_strand_id
1 'polypeptide(L)'
;MFSNNWEDQSKNLIKVPQFALAYCEDKQKQLANKNYQGHLFLQRFRKDVQYITWTDWSYEEGRCRVVEFSIAASLDAFLAQELYKDYQNQGGRVYLISGAKFTTRNRNAELKKAQAKLRKNLEHIRKCRKVRKGAAKVFFYMMKVDIKHYIKIIDSNIDTVELAIKNRIDLTETKKKVYLETVDCLREIKKPMLHGVQNSWRLYDAGVSITGLPRQYRKMLCKGWTEFDIKSSQLAIVSSKWNIPTIHKFLSERNSVWDLFFNVFPVSTNEYEDAKRFFKESLYSVVFGKAESSIAKDYDKIFGLGAGKKFSDMWLVKDLFDAREAEINRLANEPQGRYYSLVAGLTCNPNNYFKTGMSKGELNKFKKETGVMPYTQRKRITSAMAQEVQMIEMAILTPIIDLAEKNSNNYVITLWQHDGFSVKFLDKSKRDKCTKVIVNRFKTTIDNLKVFNIPTYLEYEHL
;
A
#
# COMPACT_ATOMS: atom_id res chain seq x y z
N MET A 1 -2.06 -6.37 0.36
CA MET A 1 -0.94 -7.34 0.16
C MET A 1 0.36 -6.63 0.53
N PHE A 2 0.74 -6.54 1.80
CA PHE A 2 0.15 -7.16 2.99
C PHE A 2 -1.04 -6.34 3.54
N SER A 3 -1.86 -6.93 4.40
CA SER A 3 -2.59 -6.21 5.46
C SER A 3 -1.74 -6.32 6.73
N ASN A 4 -1.98 -5.48 7.75
CA ASN A 4 -1.16 -5.46 8.97
C ASN A 4 -1.48 -6.62 9.93
N ASN A 5 -1.60 -7.84 9.42
CA ASN A 5 -1.77 -9.08 10.20
C ASN A 5 -0.43 -9.54 10.82
N TRP A 6 0.36 -8.58 11.31
CA TRP A 6 1.46 -8.83 12.25
C TRP A 6 0.93 -9.18 13.63
N GLU A 7 -0.34 -8.88 13.92
CA GLU A 7 -1.04 -9.28 15.14
C GLU A 7 -1.93 -10.52 14.91
N ASP A 8 -2.11 -11.30 15.97
CA ASP A 8 -3.18 -12.27 16.07
C ASP A 8 -4.44 -11.64 16.62
N GLN A 9 -5.44 -11.39 15.77
CA GLN A 9 -6.66 -10.64 16.13
C GLN A 9 -7.51 -11.29 17.24
N SER A 10 -7.24 -12.54 17.60
CA SER A 10 -7.85 -13.27 18.71
C SER A 10 -7.08 -13.16 20.04
N LYS A 11 -5.82 -12.68 20.02
CA LYS A 11 -4.90 -12.69 21.17
C LYS A 11 -4.04 -11.42 21.34
N ASN A 12 -4.03 -10.51 20.37
CA ASN A 12 -3.12 -9.36 20.24
C ASN A 12 -1.61 -9.69 20.29
N LEU A 13 -1.23 -10.93 19.96
CA LEU A 13 0.18 -11.39 19.98
C LEU A 13 0.86 -11.25 18.60
N ILE A 14 2.19 -11.10 18.58
CA ILE A 14 2.91 -10.80 17.33
C ILE A 14 3.21 -12.08 16.52
N LYS A 15 2.78 -12.11 15.27
CA LYS A 15 3.08 -13.12 14.25
C LYS A 15 4.43 -12.85 13.60
N VAL A 16 5.42 -13.68 13.90
CA VAL A 16 6.79 -13.56 13.40
C VAL A 16 7.11 -14.67 12.39
N PRO A 17 7.19 -14.36 11.07
CA PRO A 17 7.57 -15.32 10.05
C PRO A 17 9.09 -15.57 10.05
N GLN A 18 9.53 -16.75 9.59
CA GLN A 18 10.95 -17.09 9.42
C GLN A 18 11.75 -16.02 8.65
N PHE A 19 11.12 -15.31 7.70
CA PHE A 19 11.77 -14.21 6.98
C PHE A 19 12.18 -13.05 7.89
N ALA A 20 11.34 -12.66 8.86
CA ALA A 20 11.68 -11.61 9.81
C ALA A 20 12.86 -12.03 10.70
N LEU A 21 12.81 -13.25 11.23
CA LEU A 21 13.89 -13.82 12.05
C LEU A 21 15.22 -13.89 11.26
N ALA A 22 15.19 -14.43 10.04
CA ALA A 22 16.35 -14.51 9.16
C ALA A 22 16.87 -13.12 8.73
N TYR A 23 16.00 -12.11 8.67
CA TYR A 23 16.39 -10.73 8.39
C TYR A 23 17.09 -10.08 9.59
N CYS A 24 16.63 -10.33 10.82
CA CYS A 24 17.29 -9.84 12.04
C CYS A 24 18.72 -10.38 12.23
N GLU A 25 19.01 -11.58 11.71
CA GLU A 25 20.36 -12.19 11.76
C GLU A 25 21.21 -12.02 10.49
N ASP A 26 20.73 -11.29 9.47
CA ASP A 26 21.29 -11.22 8.11
C ASP A 26 21.51 -12.60 7.43
N LYS A 27 20.70 -13.59 7.81
CA LYS A 27 20.73 -14.99 7.34
C LYS A 27 19.69 -15.28 6.26
N GLN A 28 19.20 -14.28 5.53
CA GLN A 28 18.16 -14.46 4.49
C GLN A 28 18.66 -15.37 3.34
N LYS A 29 19.98 -15.44 3.10
CA LYS A 29 20.62 -16.44 2.22
C LYS A 29 20.40 -17.89 2.71
N GLN A 30 20.55 -18.14 4.01
CA GLN A 30 20.29 -19.48 4.58
C GLN A 30 18.82 -19.86 4.46
N LEU A 31 17.91 -18.88 4.60
CA LEU A 31 16.47 -19.08 4.42
C LEU A 31 16.10 -19.40 2.97
N ALA A 32 16.70 -18.71 1.99
CA ALA A 32 16.54 -19.02 0.57
C ALA A 32 16.99 -20.47 0.25
N ASN A 33 18.04 -20.94 0.93
CA ASN A 33 18.55 -22.31 0.83
C ASN A 33 17.79 -23.34 1.70
N LYS A 34 16.71 -22.93 2.39
CA LYS A 34 15.92 -23.73 3.37
C LYS A 34 16.66 -24.18 4.64
N ASN A 35 17.90 -23.75 4.86
CA ASN A 35 18.73 -24.16 6.00
C ASN A 35 18.53 -23.29 7.26
N TYR A 36 17.61 -22.32 7.23
CA TYR A 36 17.42 -21.37 8.33
C TYR A 36 16.46 -21.89 9.42
N GLN A 37 16.97 -22.01 10.65
CA GLN A 37 16.24 -22.53 11.80
C GLN A 37 15.87 -21.41 12.79
N GLY A 38 14.78 -20.69 12.51
CA GLY A 38 14.35 -19.55 13.32
C GLY A 38 14.01 -19.84 14.79
N HIS A 39 13.80 -21.10 15.19
CA HIS A 39 13.63 -21.44 16.62
C HIS A 39 14.95 -21.29 17.41
N LEU A 40 16.11 -21.59 16.81
CA LEU A 40 17.41 -21.40 17.44
C LEU A 40 17.71 -19.91 17.70
N PHE A 41 17.19 -19.01 16.85
CA PHE A 41 17.26 -17.58 17.11
C PHE A 41 16.41 -17.18 18.32
N LEU A 42 15.17 -17.66 18.41
CA LEU A 42 14.29 -17.34 19.55
C LEU A 42 14.82 -17.94 20.86
N GLN A 43 15.46 -19.11 20.82
CA GLN A 43 16.18 -19.69 21.97
C GLN A 43 17.38 -18.83 22.41
N ARG A 44 18.21 -18.35 21.47
CA ARG A 44 19.27 -17.37 21.78
C ARG A 44 18.68 -16.08 22.36
N PHE A 45 17.70 -15.47 21.69
CA PHE A 45 17.06 -14.24 22.16
C PHE A 45 16.45 -14.38 23.57
N ARG A 46 15.81 -15.52 23.86
CA ARG A 46 15.27 -15.85 25.19
C ARG A 46 16.32 -15.93 26.29
N LYS A 47 17.51 -16.43 25.95
CA LYS A 47 18.63 -16.60 26.88
C LYS A 47 19.47 -15.33 27.04
N ASP A 48 19.75 -14.67 25.92
CA ASP A 48 20.82 -13.67 25.79
C ASP A 48 20.29 -12.22 25.78
N VAL A 49 18.96 -12.01 25.63
CA VAL A 49 18.35 -10.66 25.53
C VAL A 49 17.15 -10.48 26.47
N GLN A 50 16.09 -11.27 26.31
CA GLN A 50 14.86 -11.12 27.09
C GLN A 50 14.04 -12.41 27.07
N TYR A 51 13.45 -12.79 28.21
CA TYR A 51 12.49 -13.89 28.26
C TYR A 51 11.33 -13.66 27.27
N ILE A 52 11.09 -14.66 26.42
CA ILE A 52 9.99 -14.72 25.45
C ILE A 52 9.42 -16.15 25.36
N THR A 53 8.14 -16.25 25.04
CA THR A 53 7.41 -17.48 24.71
C THR A 53 7.03 -17.47 23.23
N TRP A 54 6.89 -18.65 22.60
CA TRP A 54 6.48 -18.74 21.20
C TRP A 54 5.77 -20.06 20.89
N THR A 55 4.92 -20.03 19.85
CA THR A 55 4.24 -21.24 19.33
C THR A 55 5.13 -22.03 18.38
N ASP A 56 4.75 -23.29 18.16
CA ASP A 56 5.33 -24.12 17.11
C ASP A 56 5.06 -23.60 15.69
N TRP A 57 5.74 -24.21 14.72
CA TRP A 57 5.79 -23.78 13.32
C TRP A 57 4.61 -24.27 12.46
N SER A 58 3.39 -24.20 12.99
CA SER A 58 2.18 -24.16 12.18
C SER A 58 1.05 -23.50 12.98
N TYR A 59 0.64 -22.31 12.56
CA TYR A 59 -0.58 -21.66 13.03
C TYR A 59 -1.65 -21.84 11.95
N GLU A 60 -2.07 -23.10 11.80
CA GLU A 60 -2.92 -23.62 10.71
C GLU A 60 -2.51 -23.08 9.33
N GLU A 61 -1.36 -23.56 8.86
CA GLU A 61 -0.81 -23.34 7.50
C GLU A 61 -0.40 -21.89 7.15
N GLY A 62 -0.60 -20.90 8.03
CA GLY A 62 -0.12 -19.51 7.85
C GLY A 62 1.41 -19.34 7.83
N ARG A 63 2.17 -20.34 8.32
CA ARG A 63 3.66 -20.40 8.34
C ARG A 63 4.34 -19.18 9.00
N CYS A 64 3.92 -18.89 10.22
CA CYS A 64 4.60 -18.02 11.18
C CYS A 64 4.66 -18.70 12.56
N ARG A 65 5.49 -18.19 13.48
CA ARG A 65 5.27 -18.40 14.93
C ARG A 65 4.47 -17.23 15.46
N VAL A 66 3.67 -17.43 16.49
CA VAL A 66 3.25 -16.35 17.37
C VAL A 66 4.30 -16.22 18.47
N VAL A 67 4.76 -15.01 18.76
CA VAL A 67 5.71 -14.69 19.83
C VAL A 67 5.00 -13.81 20.86
N GLU A 68 5.18 -14.17 22.12
CA GLU A 68 4.68 -13.48 23.29
C GLU A 68 5.89 -12.99 24.09
N PHE A 69 5.83 -11.73 24.50
CA PHE A 69 6.88 -11.08 25.26
C PHE A 69 6.26 -10.00 26.15
N SER A 70 6.67 -9.96 27.42
CA SER A 70 6.39 -8.80 28.27
C SER A 70 7.53 -7.81 28.10
N ILE A 71 7.23 -6.51 27.97
CA ILE A 71 8.28 -5.49 28.14
C ILE A 71 8.75 -5.57 29.58
N ALA A 72 10.07 -5.60 29.81
CA ALA A 72 10.60 -5.64 31.17
C ALA A 72 10.06 -4.43 31.96
N ALA A 73 9.51 -4.65 33.17
CA ALA A 73 8.79 -3.61 33.90
C ALA A 73 9.61 -2.33 34.16
N SER A 74 10.95 -2.44 34.25
CA SER A 74 11.86 -1.30 34.28
C SER A 74 11.87 -0.51 32.98
N LEU A 75 11.93 -1.18 31.82
CA LEU A 75 11.85 -0.53 30.51
C LEU A 75 10.47 0.07 30.25
N ASP A 76 9.39 -0.60 30.67
CA ASP A 76 8.03 -0.06 30.53
C ASP A 76 7.83 1.19 31.42
N ALA A 77 8.35 1.17 32.66
CA ALA A 77 8.39 2.34 33.53
C ALA A 77 9.24 3.49 32.94
N PHE A 78 10.41 3.20 32.35
CA PHE A 78 11.21 4.21 31.64
C PHE A 78 10.48 4.76 30.41
N LEU A 79 9.80 3.91 29.62
CA LEU A 79 9.00 4.34 28.48
C LEU A 79 7.83 5.22 28.93
N ALA A 80 7.15 4.89 30.03
CA ALA A 80 6.09 5.73 30.60
C ALA A 80 6.63 7.08 31.11
N GLN A 81 7.75 7.09 31.84
CA GLN A 81 8.40 8.32 32.30
C GLN A 81 8.81 9.23 31.12
N GLU A 82 9.38 8.66 30.07
CA GLU A 82 9.85 9.38 28.88
C GLU A 82 8.67 9.76 27.95
N LEU A 83 7.54 9.05 27.97
CA LEU A 83 6.29 9.42 27.27
C LEU A 83 5.60 10.64 27.90
N TYR A 84 5.53 10.71 29.23
CA TYR A 84 4.84 11.78 29.96
C TYR A 84 5.76 12.91 30.44
N LYS A 85 7.01 12.93 29.96
CA LYS A 85 8.02 13.90 30.38
C LYS A 85 7.74 15.30 29.84
N ASP A 86 7.76 16.29 30.72
CA ASP A 86 7.87 17.69 30.28
C ASP A 86 9.31 17.99 29.84
N TYR A 87 9.59 17.72 28.57
CA TYR A 87 10.89 17.99 27.97
C TYR A 87 11.24 19.47 27.82
N GLN A 88 10.30 20.41 27.99
CA GLN A 88 10.66 21.83 27.98
C GLN A 88 11.37 22.20 29.28
N ASN A 89 10.89 21.67 30.40
CA ASN A 89 11.45 21.95 31.73
C ASN A 89 12.48 20.91 32.22
N GLN A 90 12.46 19.66 31.72
CA GLN A 90 13.30 18.55 32.22
C GLN A 90 14.51 18.23 31.32
N GLY A 91 15.27 19.25 30.91
CA GLY A 91 16.59 19.08 30.26
C GLY A 91 16.61 18.70 28.78
N GLY A 92 15.44 18.59 28.14
CA GLY A 92 15.29 18.30 26.72
C GLY A 92 15.32 16.81 26.35
N ARG A 93 14.96 16.52 25.09
CA ARG A 93 14.86 15.15 24.53
C ARG A 93 16.23 14.57 24.16
N VAL A 94 16.33 13.24 24.12
CA VAL A 94 17.50 12.49 23.61
C VAL A 94 17.09 11.43 22.59
N TYR A 95 18.04 10.96 21.78
CA TYR A 95 17.86 9.79 20.92
C TYR A 95 18.11 8.49 21.71
N LEU A 96 17.06 7.69 21.92
CA LEU A 96 17.09 6.44 22.70
C LEU A 96 18.27 5.50 22.36
N ILE A 97 18.61 5.37 21.07
CA ILE A 97 19.68 4.47 20.59
C ILE A 97 21.10 5.01 20.85
N SER A 98 21.28 6.33 20.98
CA SER A 98 22.61 6.96 20.97
C SER A 98 22.88 7.97 22.09
N GLY A 99 21.94 8.18 23.02
CA GLY A 99 22.01 9.17 24.10
C GLY A 99 22.13 10.64 23.66
N ALA A 100 22.19 10.91 22.36
CA ALA A 100 22.52 12.23 21.84
C ALA A 100 21.34 13.20 22.03
N LYS A 101 21.62 14.41 22.53
CA LYS A 101 20.62 15.47 22.70
C LYS A 101 19.88 15.74 21.38
N PHE A 102 18.56 15.84 21.44
CA PHE A 102 17.65 16.03 20.31
C PHE A 102 17.68 17.48 19.82
N THR A 103 18.80 17.88 19.22
CA THR A 103 18.97 19.23 18.64
C THR A 103 18.60 19.24 17.17
N THR A 104 18.27 20.42 16.62
CA THR A 104 18.04 20.61 15.17
C THR A 104 19.22 20.12 14.32
N ARG A 105 20.46 20.29 14.81
CA ARG A 105 21.69 19.75 14.17
C ARG A 105 21.65 18.22 14.10
N ASN A 106 21.36 17.56 15.21
CA ASN A 106 21.36 16.09 15.29
C ASN A 106 20.16 15.49 14.51
N ARG A 107 18.98 16.11 14.58
CA ARG A 107 17.81 15.75 13.75
C ARG A 107 18.11 15.86 12.25
N ASN A 108 18.79 16.91 11.82
CA ASN A 108 19.23 17.04 10.43
C ASN A 108 20.29 16.00 10.03
N ALA A 109 21.10 15.49 10.97
CA ALA A 109 22.05 14.40 10.73
C ALA A 109 21.34 13.03 10.60
N GLU A 110 20.41 12.71 11.50
CA GLU A 110 19.64 11.46 11.43
C GLU A 110 18.71 11.41 10.21
N LEU A 111 18.06 12.53 9.85
CA LEU A 111 17.28 12.62 8.61
C LEU A 111 18.16 12.37 7.36
N LYS A 112 19.40 12.88 7.33
CA LYS A 112 20.37 12.59 6.24
C LYS A 112 20.78 11.12 6.22
N LYS A 113 21.05 10.49 7.37
CA LYS A 113 21.34 9.05 7.48
C LYS A 113 20.18 8.20 6.98
N ALA A 114 18.95 8.51 7.40
CA ALA A 114 17.74 7.81 6.98
C ALA A 114 17.50 7.96 5.46
N GLN A 115 17.63 9.17 4.92
CA GLN A 115 17.55 9.41 3.47
C GLN A 115 18.61 8.64 2.69
N ALA A 116 19.85 8.57 3.18
CA ALA A 116 20.91 7.77 2.57
C ALA A 116 20.61 6.26 2.61
N LYS A 117 20.02 5.75 3.70
CA LYS A 117 19.56 4.35 3.81
C LYS A 117 18.44 4.06 2.80
N LEU A 118 17.43 4.93 2.68
CA LEU A 118 16.36 4.75 1.69
C LEU A 118 16.86 4.85 0.25
N ARG A 119 17.80 5.76 -0.04
CA ARG A 119 18.47 5.82 -1.34
C ARG A 119 19.23 4.53 -1.64
N LYS A 120 19.99 3.98 -0.68
CA LYS A 120 20.64 2.65 -0.83
C LYS A 120 19.64 1.52 -1.07
N ASN A 121 18.51 1.51 -0.35
CA ASN A 121 17.45 0.51 -0.56
C ASN A 121 16.85 0.61 -1.97
N LEU A 122 16.54 1.82 -2.44
CA LEU A 122 16.06 2.00 -3.81
C LEU A 122 17.15 1.74 -4.86
N GLU A 123 18.42 2.00 -4.56
CA GLU A 123 19.54 1.66 -5.45
C GLU A 123 19.80 0.14 -5.53
N HIS A 124 19.58 -0.60 -4.43
CA HIS A 124 19.52 -2.07 -4.45
C HIS A 124 18.36 -2.57 -5.31
N ILE A 125 17.14 -2.04 -5.09
CA ILE A 125 15.98 -2.34 -5.93
C ILE A 125 16.27 -2.00 -7.39
N ARG A 126 16.92 -0.86 -7.68
CA ARG A 126 17.39 -0.43 -9.03
C ARG A 126 18.41 -1.37 -9.68
N LYS A 127 19.06 -2.25 -8.92
CA LYS A 127 19.99 -3.27 -9.43
C LYS A 127 19.34 -4.64 -9.61
N CYS A 128 18.19 -4.92 -8.97
CA CYS A 128 17.34 -6.04 -9.38
C CYS A 128 16.84 -5.80 -10.81
N ARG A 129 16.83 -6.79 -11.72
CA ARG A 129 16.52 -6.56 -13.15
C ARG A 129 15.14 -5.91 -13.46
N LYS A 130 14.17 -6.01 -12.53
CA LYS A 130 12.76 -5.57 -12.70
C LYS A 130 12.53 -4.08 -12.39
N VAL A 131 13.26 -3.15 -13.01
CA VAL A 131 13.38 -1.79 -12.46
C VAL A 131 12.52 -0.70 -13.07
N ARG A 132 11.99 0.09 -12.14
CA ARG A 132 10.79 0.90 -12.23
C ARG A 132 11.19 2.34 -12.61
N LYS A 133 11.29 2.67 -13.91
CA LYS A 133 11.65 4.05 -14.32
C LYS A 133 10.71 5.09 -13.68
N GLY A 134 9.40 4.80 -13.64
CA GLY A 134 8.38 5.60 -12.95
C GLY A 134 8.59 5.73 -11.45
N ALA A 135 8.55 4.65 -10.67
CA ALA A 135 8.71 4.72 -9.21
C ALA A 135 10.04 5.34 -8.77
N ALA A 136 11.12 5.12 -9.53
CA ALA A 136 12.37 5.82 -9.30
C ALA A 136 12.22 7.34 -9.54
N LYS A 137 11.63 7.76 -10.68
CA LYS A 137 11.41 9.18 -11.00
C LYS A 137 10.57 9.90 -9.96
N VAL A 138 9.48 9.27 -9.50
CA VAL A 138 8.67 9.77 -8.37
C VAL A 138 9.53 9.94 -7.12
N PHE A 139 10.30 8.92 -6.72
CA PHE A 139 11.16 9.02 -5.52
C PHE A 139 12.17 10.16 -5.64
N PHE A 140 12.85 10.34 -6.79
CA PHE A 140 13.81 11.44 -6.94
C PHE A 140 13.15 12.82 -6.96
N TYR A 141 11.92 12.94 -7.51
CA TYR A 141 11.13 14.16 -7.34
C TYR A 141 10.81 14.41 -5.87
N MET A 142 10.19 13.45 -5.17
CA MET A 142 9.80 13.61 -3.76
C MET A 142 11.02 13.86 -2.85
N MET A 143 12.20 13.30 -3.15
CA MET A 143 13.44 13.64 -2.46
C MET A 143 13.84 15.11 -2.66
N LYS A 144 13.67 15.70 -3.84
CA LYS A 144 13.97 17.13 -4.11
C LYS A 144 13.02 18.11 -3.40
N VAL A 145 11.75 17.74 -3.17
CA VAL A 145 10.74 18.67 -2.63
C VAL A 145 11.17 19.27 -1.29
N ASP A 146 11.21 20.60 -1.20
CA ASP A 146 11.63 21.32 0.01
C ASP A 146 10.63 21.13 1.17
N ILE A 147 11.14 20.96 2.39
CA ILE A 147 10.33 20.77 3.61
C ILE A 147 9.38 21.97 3.87
N LYS A 148 9.70 23.18 3.39
CA LYS A 148 8.84 24.38 3.49
C LYS A 148 7.47 24.22 2.80
N HIS A 149 7.33 23.32 1.83
CA HIS A 149 6.04 23.04 1.22
C HIS A 149 5.09 22.33 2.21
N TYR A 150 5.63 21.58 3.16
CA TYR A 150 4.90 20.85 4.20
C TYR A 150 4.64 21.71 5.45
N ILE A 151 5.70 22.32 6.02
CA ILE A 151 5.69 23.01 7.33
C ILE A 151 4.41 23.83 7.56
N LYS A 152 4.20 24.91 6.80
CA LYS A 152 3.05 25.82 7.00
C LYS A 152 1.67 25.15 6.88
N ILE A 153 1.53 24.06 6.13
CA ILE A 153 0.23 23.39 5.97
C ILE A 153 -0.03 22.45 7.14
N ILE A 154 0.97 21.66 7.53
CA ILE A 154 0.84 20.73 8.66
C ILE A 154 0.71 21.52 9.97
N ASP A 155 1.60 22.48 10.23
CA ASP A 155 1.58 23.27 11.48
C ASP A 155 0.29 24.10 11.65
N SER A 156 -0.40 24.50 10.58
CA SER A 156 -1.69 25.21 10.67
C SER A 156 -2.91 24.31 10.84
N ASN A 157 -2.78 22.99 10.67
CA ASN A 157 -3.90 22.04 10.69
C ASN A 157 -3.77 20.94 11.77
N ILE A 158 -2.57 20.70 12.30
CA ILE A 158 -2.26 19.51 13.10
C ILE A 158 -2.98 19.45 14.44
N ASP A 159 -3.14 20.59 15.13
CA ASP A 159 -3.86 20.66 16.41
C ASP A 159 -5.36 20.39 16.22
N THR A 160 -5.94 20.82 15.09
CA THR A 160 -7.32 20.50 14.71
C THR A 160 -7.52 19.00 14.45
N VAL A 161 -6.52 18.32 13.88
CA VAL A 161 -6.54 16.88 13.69
C VAL A 161 -6.42 16.13 15.01
N GLU A 162 -5.53 16.57 15.90
CA GLU A 162 -5.37 15.99 17.23
C GLU A 162 -6.67 16.09 18.05
N LEU A 163 -7.30 17.26 18.07
CA LEU A 163 -8.58 17.49 18.74
C LEU A 163 -9.70 16.61 18.16
N ALA A 164 -9.75 16.45 16.84
CA ALA A 164 -10.73 15.59 16.16
C ALA A 164 -10.47 14.09 16.35
N ILE A 165 -9.28 13.67 16.77
CA ILE A 165 -9.00 12.30 17.24
C ILE A 165 -9.39 12.17 18.73
N LYS A 166 -9.02 13.14 19.56
CA LYS A 166 -9.30 13.14 21.01
C LYS A 166 -10.81 13.12 21.31
N ASN A 167 -11.60 13.89 20.57
CA ASN A 167 -13.05 14.05 20.78
C ASN A 167 -13.89 12.93 20.12
N ARG A 168 -13.28 11.95 19.44
CA ARG A 168 -14.02 10.91 18.73
C ARG A 168 -14.35 9.72 19.63
N ILE A 169 -15.64 9.52 19.88
CA ILE A 169 -16.19 8.55 20.85
C ILE A 169 -16.22 7.12 20.29
N ASP A 170 -16.39 6.94 18.98
CA ASP A 170 -16.47 5.62 18.32
C ASP A 170 -15.10 4.96 18.02
N LEU A 171 -14.00 5.62 18.38
CA LEU A 171 -12.66 5.01 18.32
C LEU A 171 -12.34 4.28 19.61
N THR A 172 -11.89 3.03 19.49
CA THR A 172 -11.22 2.35 20.61
C THR A 172 -9.95 3.10 21.00
N GLU A 173 -9.68 3.19 22.30
CA GLU A 173 -8.52 3.94 22.82
C GLU A 173 -7.18 3.46 22.21
N THR A 174 -7.05 2.18 21.86
CA THR A 174 -5.89 1.65 21.11
C THR A 174 -5.73 2.30 19.74
N LYS A 175 -6.80 2.44 18.95
CA LYS A 175 -6.75 3.12 17.63
C LYS A 175 -6.48 4.61 17.80
N LYS A 176 -7.11 5.22 18.80
CA LYS A 176 -6.97 6.63 19.17
C LYS A 176 -5.51 6.95 19.51
N LYS A 177 -4.88 6.15 20.37
CA LYS A 177 -3.45 6.21 20.72
C LYS A 177 -2.57 6.13 19.47
N VAL A 178 -2.75 5.13 18.60
CA VAL A 178 -1.96 4.98 17.36
C VAL A 178 -2.10 6.19 16.42
N TYR A 179 -3.28 6.81 16.34
CA TYR A 179 -3.47 8.03 15.54
C TYR A 179 -2.84 9.28 16.18
N LEU A 180 -2.83 9.38 17.52
CA LEU A 180 -2.14 10.46 18.25
C LEU A 180 -0.62 10.32 18.15
N GLU A 181 -0.07 9.13 18.35
CA GLU A 181 1.36 8.82 18.11
C GLU A 181 1.78 9.16 16.66
N THR A 182 0.89 8.91 15.69
CA THR A 182 1.07 9.30 14.30
C THR A 182 1.11 10.83 14.13
N VAL A 183 0.22 11.56 14.80
CA VAL A 183 0.18 13.03 14.81
C VAL A 183 1.45 13.61 15.44
N ASP A 184 1.88 13.13 16.60
CA ASP A 184 3.09 13.63 17.26
C ASP A 184 4.36 13.38 16.43
N CYS A 185 4.48 12.19 15.84
CA CYS A 185 5.53 11.91 14.86
C CYS A 185 5.47 12.84 13.63
N LEU A 186 4.29 13.32 13.22
CA LEU A 186 4.12 14.29 12.13
C LEU A 186 4.39 15.74 12.54
N ARG A 187 4.37 16.10 13.84
CA ARG A 187 4.92 17.38 14.32
C ARG A 187 6.42 17.48 13.97
N GLU A 188 7.12 16.35 13.99
CA GLU A 188 8.55 16.23 13.68
C GLU A 188 8.87 15.90 12.22
N ILE A 189 8.32 14.82 11.67
CA ILE A 189 8.67 14.25 10.36
C ILE A 189 7.62 14.67 9.32
N LYS A 190 7.58 15.98 9.08
CA LYS A 190 6.60 16.65 8.19
C LYS A 190 6.68 16.29 6.72
N LYS A 191 7.80 15.72 6.26
CA LYS A 191 8.01 15.32 4.87
C LYS A 191 7.95 13.79 4.76
N PRO A 192 7.03 13.22 3.97
CA PRO A 192 6.99 11.79 3.69
C PRO A 192 8.32 11.25 3.20
N MET A 193 8.75 10.14 3.78
CA MET A 193 9.91 9.38 3.34
C MET A 193 9.39 8.15 2.61
N LEU A 194 9.83 7.91 1.37
CA LEU A 194 9.32 6.85 0.50
C LEU A 194 10.35 5.75 0.26
N HIS A 195 9.87 4.53 0.06
CA HIS A 195 10.66 3.38 -0.36
C HIS A 195 9.91 2.52 -1.39
N GLY A 196 10.65 1.68 -2.11
CA GLY A 196 10.06 0.61 -2.92
C GLY A 196 10.06 -0.71 -2.14
N VAL A 197 9.18 -1.63 -2.52
CA VAL A 197 9.16 -3.02 -2.01
C VAL A 197 9.30 -4.01 -3.17
N GLN A 198 9.73 -5.23 -2.86
CA GLN A 198 9.88 -6.29 -3.86
C GLN A 198 8.52 -6.69 -4.44
N ASN A 199 8.45 -6.94 -5.75
CA ASN A 199 7.24 -7.36 -6.48
C ASN A 199 6.06 -6.36 -6.45
N SER A 200 6.32 -5.07 -6.24
CA SER A 200 5.37 -3.96 -6.48
C SER A 200 5.91 -2.98 -7.54
N TRP A 201 5.06 -2.07 -8.03
CA TRP A 201 5.47 -0.89 -8.83
C TRP A 201 5.20 0.44 -8.13
N ARG A 202 4.38 0.44 -7.08
CA ARG A 202 4.08 1.60 -6.25
C ARG A 202 5.25 1.87 -5.28
N LEU A 203 5.35 3.12 -4.81
CA LEU A 203 6.13 3.47 -3.61
C LEU A 203 5.24 3.33 -2.37
N TYR A 204 5.90 3.18 -1.22
CA TYR A 204 5.29 3.04 0.10
C TYR A 204 6.04 3.93 1.08
N ASP A 205 5.34 4.44 2.09
CA ASP A 205 5.96 5.25 3.13
C ASP A 205 6.91 4.43 4.02
N ALA A 206 7.96 5.08 4.50
CA ALA A 206 9.04 4.50 5.28
C ALA A 206 9.06 5.11 6.68
N GLY A 207 8.45 4.42 7.64
CA GLY A 207 8.13 4.96 8.96
C GLY A 207 6.77 5.67 8.96
N VAL A 208 6.55 6.53 9.96
CA VAL A 208 5.31 7.31 10.07
C VAL A 208 5.21 8.33 8.94
N SER A 209 4.02 8.50 8.37
CA SER A 209 3.74 9.43 7.27
C SER A 209 2.28 9.88 7.26
N ILE A 210 2.02 10.99 6.56
CA ILE A 210 0.71 11.64 6.40
C ILE A 210 -0.32 10.68 5.79
N THR A 211 0.13 9.76 4.95
CA THR A 211 -0.65 8.68 4.31
C THR A 211 -1.07 7.57 5.27
N GLY A 212 -0.43 7.45 6.44
CA GLY A 212 -0.80 6.50 7.49
C GLY A 212 -2.02 6.92 8.30
N LEU A 213 -2.40 8.20 8.27
CA LEU A 213 -3.63 8.68 8.87
C LEU A 213 -4.86 8.23 8.07
N PRO A 214 -5.97 7.84 8.74
CA PRO A 214 -7.28 7.67 8.10
C PRO A 214 -7.67 8.86 7.22
N ARG A 215 -8.40 8.60 6.12
CA ARG A 215 -8.64 9.59 5.04
C ARG A 215 -9.21 10.91 5.56
N GLN A 216 -10.11 10.89 6.54
CA GLN A 216 -10.66 12.10 7.16
C GLN A 216 -9.57 13.00 7.79
N TYR A 217 -8.73 12.44 8.65
CA TYR A 217 -7.65 13.15 9.34
C TYR A 217 -6.55 13.57 8.37
N ARG A 218 -6.25 12.73 7.36
CA ARG A 218 -5.35 13.09 6.26
C ARG A 218 -5.85 14.31 5.50
N LYS A 219 -7.13 14.36 5.12
CA LYS A 219 -7.74 15.52 4.44
C LYS A 219 -7.65 16.78 5.30
N MET A 220 -8.04 16.69 6.57
CA MET A 220 -7.93 17.80 7.52
C MET A 220 -6.50 18.34 7.64
N LEU A 221 -5.50 17.45 7.80
CA LEU A 221 -4.09 17.84 7.89
C LEU A 221 -3.57 18.51 6.60
N CYS A 222 -4.11 18.09 5.46
CA CYS A 222 -3.73 18.56 4.13
C CYS A 222 -4.53 19.77 3.62
N LYS A 223 -5.38 20.39 4.46
CA LYS A 223 -6.17 21.57 4.10
C LYS A 223 -5.30 22.70 3.58
N GLY A 224 -5.61 23.20 2.38
CA GLY A 224 -4.75 24.08 1.57
C GLY A 224 -3.96 23.38 0.46
N TRP A 225 -4.08 22.07 0.29
CA TRP A 225 -3.62 21.32 -0.89
C TRP A 225 -4.79 20.96 -1.82
N THR A 226 -4.49 20.24 -2.89
CA THR A 226 -5.48 19.61 -3.76
C THR A 226 -5.09 18.17 -3.99
N GLU A 227 -5.97 17.25 -3.61
CA GLU A 227 -5.83 15.82 -3.87
C GLU A 227 -6.28 15.53 -5.31
N PHE A 228 -5.55 14.68 -6.01
CA PHE A 228 -5.86 14.16 -7.34
C PHE A 228 -5.84 12.63 -7.27
N ASP A 229 -6.83 11.93 -7.81
CA ASP A 229 -7.00 10.48 -7.69
C ASP A 229 -7.58 9.86 -8.97
N ILE A 230 -7.11 8.68 -9.39
CA ILE A 230 -7.60 8.01 -10.60
C ILE A 230 -8.93 7.30 -10.31
N LYS A 231 -10.03 7.78 -10.92
CA LYS A 231 -11.34 7.18 -10.71
C LYS A 231 -11.38 5.73 -11.18
N SER A 232 -11.68 4.83 -10.24
CA SER A 232 -11.79 3.38 -10.45
C SER A 232 -10.54 2.73 -11.04
N SER A 233 -9.35 3.34 -10.83
CA SER A 233 -8.03 2.97 -11.39
C SER A 233 -7.88 1.52 -11.84
N GLN A 234 -7.81 0.59 -10.88
CA GLN A 234 -7.52 -0.81 -11.16
C GLN A 234 -8.64 -1.51 -11.92
N LEU A 235 -9.90 -1.14 -11.68
CA LEU A 235 -11.06 -1.71 -12.36
C LEU A 235 -11.12 -1.29 -13.83
N ALA A 236 -10.87 -0.01 -14.12
CA ALA A 236 -10.77 0.49 -15.49
C ALA A 236 -9.62 -0.18 -16.25
N ILE A 237 -8.48 -0.38 -15.59
CA ILE A 237 -7.33 -1.07 -16.18
C ILE A 237 -7.70 -2.53 -16.51
N VAL A 238 -8.29 -3.31 -15.59
CA VAL A 238 -8.62 -4.73 -15.86
C VAL A 238 -9.79 -4.91 -16.82
N SER A 239 -10.82 -4.05 -16.80
CA SER A 239 -11.92 -4.11 -17.76
C SER A 239 -11.44 -3.97 -19.20
N SER A 240 -10.38 -3.20 -19.41
CA SER A 240 -9.74 -3.05 -20.72
C SER A 240 -8.72 -4.15 -20.99
N LYS A 241 -7.92 -4.52 -19.99
CA LYS A 241 -6.83 -5.51 -20.14
C LYS A 241 -7.30 -6.95 -20.30
N TRP A 242 -8.43 -7.31 -19.72
CA TRP A 242 -9.03 -8.65 -19.81
C TRP A 242 -10.25 -8.66 -20.76
N ASN A 243 -10.46 -7.56 -21.50
CA ASN A 243 -11.54 -7.36 -22.46
C ASN A 243 -12.94 -7.70 -21.90
N ILE A 244 -13.40 -6.91 -20.93
CA ILE A 244 -14.68 -7.05 -20.23
C ILE A 244 -15.63 -5.91 -20.67
N PRO A 245 -16.42 -6.07 -21.76
CA PRO A 245 -17.05 -4.93 -22.43
C PRO A 245 -18.15 -4.26 -21.61
N THR A 246 -18.85 -5.02 -20.78
CA THR A 246 -19.88 -4.58 -19.83
C THR A 246 -19.33 -3.56 -18.84
N ILE A 247 -18.27 -3.93 -18.12
CA ILE A 247 -17.57 -3.08 -17.14
C ILE A 247 -16.89 -1.90 -17.85
N HIS A 248 -16.31 -2.13 -19.02
CA HIS A 248 -15.68 -1.07 -19.82
C HIS A 248 -16.68 0.02 -20.21
N LYS A 249 -17.83 -0.37 -20.76
CA LYS A 249 -18.94 0.54 -21.09
C LYS A 249 -19.45 1.27 -19.84
N PHE A 250 -19.74 0.54 -18.77
CA PHE A 250 -20.25 1.09 -17.51
C PHE A 250 -19.33 2.19 -16.94
N LEU A 251 -18.00 1.99 -16.99
CA LEU A 251 -17.03 2.98 -16.55
C LEU A 251 -16.83 4.13 -17.54
N SER A 252 -16.95 3.88 -18.85
CA SER A 252 -16.91 4.91 -19.90
C SER A 252 -18.05 5.92 -19.75
N GLU A 253 -19.23 5.43 -19.38
CA GLU A 253 -20.42 6.22 -19.01
C GLU A 253 -20.30 6.93 -17.64
N ARG A 254 -19.17 6.74 -16.93
CA ARG A 254 -18.86 7.31 -15.60
C ARG A 254 -19.77 6.82 -14.45
N ASN A 255 -20.48 5.72 -14.64
CA ASN A 255 -21.35 5.17 -13.60
C ASN A 255 -20.54 4.77 -12.35
N SER A 256 -21.15 4.92 -11.17
CA SER A 256 -20.51 4.61 -9.89
C SER A 256 -20.70 3.15 -9.52
N VAL A 257 -19.58 2.43 -9.38
CA VAL A 257 -19.54 1.04 -8.91
C VAL A 257 -20.14 0.90 -7.50
N TRP A 258 -19.99 1.92 -6.65
CA TRP A 258 -20.50 1.88 -5.28
C TRP A 258 -22.03 1.88 -5.25
N ASP A 259 -22.66 2.55 -6.21
CA ASP A 259 -24.11 2.67 -6.29
C ASP A 259 -24.73 1.30 -6.65
N LEU A 260 -24.06 0.50 -7.49
CA LEU A 260 -24.42 -0.91 -7.72
C LEU A 260 -24.39 -1.73 -6.42
N PHE A 261 -23.38 -1.53 -5.58
CA PHE A 261 -23.30 -2.23 -4.29
C PHE A 261 -24.38 -1.76 -3.32
N PHE A 262 -24.59 -0.45 -3.15
CA PHE A 262 -25.59 0.10 -2.23
C PHE A 262 -27.04 -0.17 -2.67
N ASN A 263 -27.30 -0.33 -3.99
CA ASN A 263 -28.61 -0.76 -4.48
C ASN A 263 -28.94 -2.23 -4.15
N VAL A 264 -27.92 -3.10 -3.98
CA VAL A 264 -28.09 -4.51 -3.60
C VAL A 264 -27.99 -4.71 -2.07
N PHE A 265 -27.17 -3.89 -1.42
CA PHE A 265 -26.87 -3.88 0.01
C PHE A 265 -27.10 -2.47 0.58
N PRO A 266 -28.36 -2.05 0.76
CA PRO A 266 -28.68 -0.79 1.41
C PRO A 266 -28.25 -0.84 2.88
N VAL A 267 -27.69 0.26 3.38
CA VAL A 267 -27.23 0.44 4.76
C VAL A 267 -27.61 1.84 5.26
N SER A 268 -27.55 2.07 6.57
CA SER A 268 -27.76 3.42 7.12
C SER A 268 -26.59 4.37 6.79
N THR A 269 -26.86 5.68 6.86
CA THR A 269 -25.84 6.74 6.70
C THR A 269 -24.63 6.54 7.61
N ASN A 270 -24.82 5.98 8.81
CA ASN A 270 -23.78 5.75 9.81
C ASN A 270 -22.84 4.60 9.41
N GLU A 271 -23.36 3.60 8.71
CA GLU A 271 -22.61 2.40 8.28
C GLU A 271 -21.94 2.60 6.91
N TYR A 272 -22.37 3.61 6.15
CA TYR A 272 -22.02 3.82 4.74
C TYR A 272 -20.51 3.73 4.45
N GLU A 273 -19.64 4.42 5.19
CA GLU A 273 -18.18 4.37 4.90
C GLU A 273 -17.50 3.05 5.34
N ASP A 274 -18.02 2.36 6.35
CA ASP A 274 -17.54 1.03 6.74
C ASP A 274 -17.97 -0.05 5.72
N ALA A 275 -19.23 0.00 5.28
CA ALA A 275 -19.75 -0.84 4.20
C ALA A 275 -18.99 -0.58 2.88
N LYS A 276 -18.73 0.70 2.54
CA LYS A 276 -17.94 1.09 1.36
C LYS A 276 -16.49 0.61 1.42
N ARG A 277 -15.86 0.62 2.61
CA ARG A 277 -14.55 -0.02 2.80
C ARG A 277 -14.64 -1.51 2.51
N PHE A 278 -15.63 -2.21 3.08
CA PHE A 278 -15.82 -3.64 2.85
C PHE A 278 -16.09 -3.99 1.37
N PHE A 279 -16.95 -3.23 0.68
CA PHE A 279 -17.20 -3.41 -0.76
C PHE A 279 -15.93 -3.17 -1.58
N LYS A 280 -15.14 -2.14 -1.26
CA LYS A 280 -13.86 -1.84 -1.92
C LYS A 280 -12.82 -2.94 -1.70
N GLU A 281 -12.71 -3.46 -0.48
CA GLU A 281 -11.81 -4.58 -0.16
C GLU A 281 -12.25 -5.89 -0.84
N SER A 282 -13.56 -6.14 -0.88
CA SER A 282 -14.15 -7.31 -1.56
C SER A 282 -13.95 -7.25 -3.08
N LEU A 283 -14.24 -6.11 -3.71
CA LEU A 283 -14.04 -5.90 -5.16
C LEU A 283 -12.58 -6.13 -5.56
N TYR A 284 -11.61 -5.56 -4.84
CA TYR A 284 -10.20 -5.83 -5.11
C TYR A 284 -9.77 -7.27 -4.77
N SER A 285 -10.46 -7.92 -3.84
CA SER A 285 -10.25 -9.36 -3.56
C SER A 285 -10.79 -10.26 -4.66
N VAL A 286 -11.87 -9.89 -5.36
CA VAL A 286 -12.29 -10.53 -6.62
C VAL A 286 -11.14 -10.41 -7.61
N VAL A 287 -10.73 -9.19 -7.98
CA VAL A 287 -9.74 -8.94 -9.04
C VAL A 287 -8.40 -9.67 -8.79
N PHE A 288 -7.89 -9.70 -7.55
CA PHE A 288 -6.54 -10.22 -7.27
C PHE A 288 -6.46 -11.53 -6.44
N GLY A 289 -7.59 -12.21 -6.21
CA GLY A 289 -7.58 -13.67 -6.00
C GLY A 289 -7.95 -14.22 -4.62
N LYS A 290 -8.93 -13.66 -3.90
CA LYS A 290 -9.77 -14.51 -3.02
C LYS A 290 -10.63 -15.43 -3.90
N ALA A 291 -10.94 -16.62 -3.39
CA ALA A 291 -11.98 -17.46 -3.98
C ALA A 291 -13.36 -16.84 -3.71
N GLU A 292 -14.31 -17.01 -4.63
CA GLU A 292 -15.67 -16.46 -4.52
C GLU A 292 -16.36 -16.90 -3.22
N SER A 293 -16.35 -18.20 -2.93
CA SER A 293 -16.92 -18.77 -1.70
C SER A 293 -16.27 -18.27 -0.40
N SER A 294 -15.10 -17.63 -0.46
CA SER A 294 -14.52 -16.92 0.69
C SER A 294 -15.09 -15.51 0.83
N ILE A 295 -15.39 -14.82 -0.27
CA ILE A 295 -15.98 -13.48 -0.23
C ILE A 295 -17.47 -13.58 0.11
N ALA A 296 -18.19 -14.54 -0.48
CA ALA A 296 -19.61 -14.79 -0.18
C ALA A 296 -19.83 -15.00 1.33
N LYS A 297 -18.98 -15.79 2.00
CA LYS A 297 -19.00 -15.98 3.46
C LYS A 297 -18.73 -14.70 4.25
N ASP A 298 -17.86 -13.81 3.75
CA ASP A 298 -17.63 -12.51 4.38
C ASP A 298 -18.90 -11.61 4.27
N TYR A 299 -19.64 -11.69 3.16
CA TYR A 299 -20.93 -11.00 2.99
C TYR A 299 -22.03 -11.61 3.87
N ASP A 300 -22.19 -12.95 3.90
CA ASP A 300 -23.19 -13.63 4.74
C ASP A 300 -23.00 -13.29 6.24
N LYS A 301 -21.75 -13.10 6.67
CA LYS A 301 -21.40 -12.70 8.04
C LYS A 301 -21.78 -11.25 8.38
N ILE A 302 -21.76 -10.34 7.40
CA ILE A 302 -21.97 -8.89 7.62
C ILE A 302 -23.42 -8.47 7.33
N PHE A 303 -24.04 -9.03 6.29
CA PHE A 303 -25.38 -8.64 5.81
C PHE A 303 -26.44 -9.74 5.97
N GLY A 304 -26.10 -10.83 6.67
CA GLY A 304 -27.00 -11.95 6.94
C GLY A 304 -27.03 -13.03 5.86
N LEU A 305 -27.56 -14.20 6.21
CA LEU A 305 -27.55 -15.40 5.37
C LEU A 305 -28.21 -15.17 4.01
N GLY A 306 -27.49 -15.50 2.94
CA GLY A 306 -27.92 -15.31 1.55
C GLY A 306 -27.39 -14.01 0.92
N ALA A 307 -26.80 -13.10 1.69
CA ALA A 307 -26.08 -11.94 1.16
C ALA A 307 -24.88 -12.35 0.29
N GLY A 308 -24.20 -13.45 0.65
CA GLY A 308 -23.12 -14.03 -0.16
C GLY A 308 -23.61 -14.46 -1.54
N LYS A 309 -24.81 -15.06 -1.63
CA LYS A 309 -25.45 -15.37 -2.91
C LYS A 309 -25.80 -14.09 -3.67
N LYS A 310 -26.41 -13.09 -3.04
CA LYS A 310 -26.73 -11.79 -3.67
C LYS A 310 -25.49 -11.13 -4.28
N PHE A 311 -24.35 -11.19 -3.57
CA PHE A 311 -23.06 -10.67 -4.04
C PHE A 311 -22.58 -11.42 -5.28
N SER A 312 -22.52 -12.76 -5.21
CA SER A 312 -22.20 -13.63 -6.36
C SER A 312 -23.15 -13.41 -7.54
N ASP A 313 -24.41 -13.08 -7.29
CA ASP A 313 -25.40 -12.91 -8.36
C ASP A 313 -25.27 -11.59 -9.14
N MET A 314 -24.55 -10.59 -8.62
CA MET A 314 -24.31 -9.30 -9.29
C MET A 314 -23.56 -9.49 -10.62
N TRP A 315 -24.05 -8.89 -11.71
CA TRP A 315 -23.42 -8.97 -13.04
C TRP A 315 -21.93 -8.56 -13.01
N LEU A 316 -21.62 -7.46 -12.32
CA LEU A 316 -20.25 -6.94 -12.16
C LEU A 316 -19.32 -7.97 -11.49
N VAL A 317 -19.84 -8.79 -10.58
CA VAL A 317 -19.06 -9.77 -9.82
C VAL A 317 -18.82 -11.02 -10.66
N LYS A 318 -19.85 -11.49 -11.39
CA LYS A 318 -19.75 -12.59 -12.37
C LYS A 318 -18.73 -12.27 -13.47
N ASP A 319 -18.90 -11.15 -14.16
CA ASP A 319 -18.03 -10.70 -15.24
C ASP A 319 -16.55 -10.58 -14.80
N LEU A 320 -16.31 -10.14 -13.55
CA LEU A 320 -14.98 -10.07 -12.97
C LEU A 320 -14.39 -11.43 -12.60
N PHE A 321 -15.20 -12.38 -12.11
CA PHE A 321 -14.72 -13.73 -11.84
C PHE A 321 -14.38 -14.46 -13.16
N ASP A 322 -15.28 -14.44 -14.13
CA ASP A 322 -15.10 -15.14 -15.41
C ASP A 322 -13.89 -14.59 -16.18
N ALA A 323 -13.77 -13.27 -16.31
CA ALA A 323 -12.61 -12.64 -16.96
C ALA A 323 -11.30 -12.90 -16.20
N ARG A 324 -11.32 -12.98 -14.87
CA ARG A 324 -10.15 -13.32 -14.05
C ARG A 324 -9.73 -14.77 -14.24
N GLU A 325 -10.67 -15.72 -14.28
CA GLU A 325 -10.35 -17.13 -14.54
C GLU A 325 -9.85 -17.32 -15.97
N ALA A 326 -10.46 -16.65 -16.96
CA ALA A 326 -9.99 -16.63 -18.34
C ALA A 326 -8.54 -16.10 -18.44
N GLU A 327 -8.22 -14.95 -17.82
CA GLU A 327 -6.86 -14.42 -17.80
C GLU A 327 -5.88 -15.31 -17.02
N ILE A 328 -6.30 -15.90 -15.89
CA ILE A 328 -5.47 -16.86 -15.14
C ILE A 328 -5.13 -18.07 -16.00
N ASN A 329 -6.10 -18.61 -16.73
CA ASN A 329 -5.92 -19.76 -17.63
C ASN A 329 -5.08 -19.38 -18.87
N ARG A 330 -5.28 -18.19 -19.45
CA ARG A 330 -4.45 -17.66 -20.53
C ARG A 330 -2.98 -17.54 -20.09
N LEU A 331 -2.74 -16.90 -18.94
CA LEU A 331 -1.41 -16.70 -18.36
C LEU A 331 -0.73 -18.01 -17.94
N ALA A 332 -1.50 -19.01 -17.51
CA ALA A 332 -0.98 -20.34 -17.16
C ALA A 332 -0.45 -21.12 -18.37
N ASN A 333 -1.02 -20.89 -19.55
CA ASN A 333 -0.68 -21.54 -20.81
C ASN A 333 0.29 -20.72 -21.69
N GLU A 334 0.77 -19.57 -21.21
CA GLU A 334 1.78 -18.75 -21.89
C GLU A 334 3.03 -19.58 -22.31
N PRO A 335 3.45 -19.53 -23.58
CA PRO A 335 4.65 -20.21 -24.05
C PRO A 335 5.87 -19.94 -23.16
N GLN A 336 6.66 -21.00 -22.90
CA GLN A 336 7.81 -20.98 -21.99
C GLN A 336 7.49 -20.59 -20.51
N GLY A 337 6.21 -20.34 -20.16
CA GLY A 337 5.79 -19.88 -18.84
C GLY A 337 6.18 -18.42 -18.54
N ARG A 338 6.26 -17.57 -19.57
CA ARG A 338 6.77 -16.19 -19.49
C ARG A 338 5.77 -15.21 -20.11
N TYR A 339 5.08 -14.43 -19.28
CA TYR A 339 4.20 -13.37 -19.76
C TYR A 339 4.97 -12.05 -19.96
N TYR A 340 4.87 -11.47 -21.16
CA TYR A 340 5.48 -10.19 -21.53
C TYR A 340 4.42 -9.10 -21.60
N SER A 341 4.49 -8.12 -20.70
CA SER A 341 3.58 -6.96 -20.72
C SER A 341 4.02 -5.95 -21.77
N LEU A 342 3.10 -5.56 -22.67
CA LEU A 342 3.31 -4.48 -23.64
C LEU A 342 3.75 -3.16 -22.97
N VAL A 343 3.25 -2.89 -21.77
CA VAL A 343 3.57 -1.71 -20.95
C VAL A 343 5.01 -1.78 -20.40
N ALA A 344 5.54 -2.97 -20.17
CA ALA A 344 6.94 -3.16 -19.80
C ALA A 344 7.88 -2.77 -20.96
N GLY A 345 7.49 -3.06 -22.21
CA GLY A 345 8.21 -2.58 -23.40
C GLY A 345 8.29 -1.05 -23.48
N LEU A 346 7.20 -0.35 -23.15
CA LEU A 346 7.15 1.11 -23.12
C LEU A 346 7.88 1.75 -21.93
N THR A 347 8.00 1.06 -20.78
CA THR A 347 8.42 1.67 -19.51
C THR A 347 9.71 1.13 -18.89
N CYS A 348 10.19 -0.06 -19.29
CA CYS A 348 11.45 -0.64 -18.79
C CYS A 348 12.25 -1.35 -19.90
N ASN A 349 12.88 -2.50 -19.62
CA ASN A 349 13.66 -3.27 -20.59
C ASN A 349 12.74 -4.31 -21.25
N PRO A 350 12.72 -4.47 -22.59
CA PRO A 350 11.83 -5.43 -23.27
C PRO A 350 12.03 -6.89 -22.84
N ASN A 351 13.19 -7.24 -22.27
CA ASN A 351 13.44 -8.57 -21.71
C ASN A 351 12.75 -8.85 -20.35
N ASN A 352 11.94 -7.92 -19.82
CA ASN A 352 11.23 -8.10 -18.56
C ASN A 352 9.91 -8.86 -18.74
N TYR A 353 9.92 -10.13 -18.32
CA TYR A 353 8.73 -10.99 -18.25
C TYR A 353 8.32 -11.29 -16.79
N PHE A 354 7.04 -11.63 -16.62
CA PHE A 354 6.50 -12.26 -15.42
C PHE A 354 6.55 -13.79 -15.56
N LYS A 355 6.95 -14.51 -14.50
CA LYS A 355 6.99 -15.98 -14.52
C LYS A 355 5.63 -16.55 -14.12
N THR A 356 4.89 -17.04 -15.10
CA THR A 356 3.54 -17.60 -14.93
C THR A 356 3.52 -19.13 -14.95
N GLY A 357 4.45 -19.78 -15.65
CA GLY A 357 4.47 -21.23 -15.81
C GLY A 357 4.87 -22.02 -14.56
N MET A 358 4.63 -23.33 -14.62
CA MET A 358 5.07 -24.31 -13.62
C MET A 358 6.59 -24.52 -13.60
N SER A 359 7.11 -24.95 -12.45
CA SER A 359 8.41 -25.64 -12.36
C SER A 359 8.29 -27.11 -12.77
N LYS A 360 9.40 -27.79 -13.05
CA LYS A 360 9.39 -29.22 -13.43
C LYS A 360 8.66 -30.11 -12.40
N GLY A 361 8.84 -29.84 -11.11
CA GLY A 361 8.14 -30.57 -10.03
C GLY A 361 6.63 -30.31 -9.99
N GLU A 362 6.21 -29.05 -10.12
CA GLU A 362 4.78 -28.69 -10.20
C GLU A 362 4.11 -29.32 -11.44
N LEU A 363 4.78 -29.30 -12.60
CA LEU A 363 4.30 -29.90 -13.84
C LEU A 363 4.17 -31.42 -13.74
N ASN A 364 5.15 -32.09 -13.13
CA ASN A 364 5.10 -33.54 -12.92
C ASN A 364 3.97 -33.94 -11.97
N LYS A 365 3.67 -33.13 -10.94
CA LYS A 365 2.53 -33.37 -10.05
C LYS A 365 1.19 -33.15 -10.77
N PHE A 366 1.05 -32.02 -11.46
CA PHE A 366 -0.14 -31.67 -12.23
C PHE A 366 -0.53 -32.76 -13.24
N LYS A 367 0.46 -33.29 -13.98
CA LYS A 367 0.28 -34.37 -14.97
C LYS A 367 -0.05 -35.74 -14.38
N LYS A 368 0.20 -35.98 -13.09
CA LYS A 368 0.03 -37.29 -12.46
C LYS A 368 -1.21 -37.43 -11.58
N GLU A 369 -1.63 -36.36 -10.90
CA GLU A 369 -2.45 -36.50 -9.70
C GLU A 369 -3.77 -35.69 -9.69
N THR A 370 -3.91 -34.61 -10.47
CA THR A 370 -5.01 -33.66 -10.21
C THR A 370 -5.69 -33.03 -11.43
N GLY A 371 -4.98 -32.67 -12.49
CA GLY A 371 -5.53 -31.78 -13.54
C GLY A 371 -5.90 -30.35 -13.09
N VAL A 372 -5.86 -30.06 -11.78
CA VAL A 372 -6.14 -28.75 -11.17
C VAL A 372 -4.86 -27.93 -11.06
N MET A 373 -4.91 -26.66 -11.47
CA MET A 373 -3.77 -25.73 -11.45
C MET A 373 -3.15 -25.61 -10.05
N PRO A 374 -1.82 -25.80 -9.88
CA PRO A 374 -1.18 -25.67 -8.57
C PRO A 374 -1.37 -24.28 -7.95
N TYR A 375 -1.76 -24.21 -6.67
CA TYR A 375 -1.92 -22.96 -5.93
C TYR A 375 -0.69 -22.04 -6.03
N THR A 376 0.51 -22.61 -6.03
CA THR A 376 1.78 -21.90 -6.21
C THR A 376 1.96 -21.30 -7.60
N GLN A 377 1.36 -21.87 -8.65
CA GLN A 377 1.30 -21.28 -9.98
C GLN A 377 0.26 -20.16 -10.01
N ARG A 378 -0.98 -20.43 -9.55
CA ARG A 378 -2.07 -19.45 -9.47
C ARG A 378 -1.66 -18.18 -8.72
N LYS A 379 -0.96 -18.33 -7.58
CA LYS A 379 -0.40 -17.22 -6.78
C LYS A 379 0.72 -16.43 -7.48
N ARG A 380 1.50 -17.06 -8.37
CA ARG A 380 2.46 -16.34 -9.23
C ARG A 380 1.73 -15.52 -10.30
N ILE A 381 0.66 -16.08 -10.87
CA ILE A 381 -0.15 -15.46 -11.91
C ILE A 381 -0.92 -14.26 -11.36
N THR A 382 -1.67 -14.39 -10.27
CA THR A 382 -2.38 -13.24 -9.66
C THR A 382 -1.41 -12.15 -9.17
N SER A 383 -0.23 -12.54 -8.67
CA SER A 383 0.84 -11.59 -8.35
C SER A 383 1.42 -10.88 -9.58
N ALA A 384 1.42 -11.52 -10.76
CA ALA A 384 1.81 -10.90 -12.03
C ALA A 384 0.73 -9.93 -12.55
N MET A 385 -0.55 -10.33 -12.48
CA MET A 385 -1.70 -9.49 -12.84
C MET A 385 -1.75 -8.21 -11.99
N ALA A 386 -1.66 -8.35 -10.65
CA ALA A 386 -1.58 -7.21 -9.73
C ALA A 386 -0.37 -6.31 -10.00
N GLN A 387 0.76 -6.89 -10.41
CA GLN A 387 1.95 -6.14 -10.81
C GLN A 387 1.75 -5.38 -12.12
N GLU A 388 1.14 -5.97 -13.15
CA GLU A 388 0.90 -5.26 -14.41
C GLU A 388 -0.05 -4.06 -14.21
N VAL A 389 -1.14 -4.25 -13.46
CA VAL A 389 -2.08 -3.15 -13.16
C VAL A 389 -1.35 -1.98 -12.52
N GLN A 390 -0.57 -2.21 -11.46
CA GLN A 390 0.24 -1.16 -10.82
C GLN A 390 1.28 -0.53 -11.75
N MET A 391 1.82 -1.27 -12.71
CA MET A 391 2.75 -0.72 -13.70
C MET A 391 2.04 0.23 -14.67
N ILE A 392 0.78 -0.05 -15.02
CA ILE A 392 -0.08 0.82 -15.84
C ILE A 392 -0.41 2.11 -15.08
N GLU A 393 -0.84 2.02 -13.81
CA GLU A 393 -1.06 3.19 -12.95
C GLU A 393 0.17 4.12 -12.93
N MET A 394 1.34 3.54 -12.69
CA MET A 394 2.60 4.29 -12.68
C MET A 394 2.97 4.84 -14.06
N ALA A 395 2.63 4.16 -15.16
CA ALA A 395 2.85 4.67 -16.52
C ALA A 395 1.97 5.88 -16.82
N ILE A 396 0.72 5.89 -16.33
CA ILE A 396 -0.24 6.99 -16.49
C ILE A 396 0.14 8.19 -15.61
N LEU A 397 0.56 7.96 -14.36
CA LEU A 397 0.86 9.04 -13.41
C LEU A 397 2.26 9.64 -13.54
N THR A 398 3.28 8.87 -13.94
CA THR A 398 4.67 9.37 -14.02
C THR A 398 4.82 10.63 -14.90
N PRO A 399 4.13 10.78 -16.04
CA PRO A 399 4.15 12.00 -16.86
C PRO A 399 3.62 13.28 -16.21
N ILE A 400 3.00 13.20 -15.01
CA ILE A 400 2.66 14.37 -14.18
C ILE A 400 3.90 14.89 -13.43
N ILE A 401 4.90 14.05 -13.14
CA ILE A 401 6.20 14.50 -12.59
C ILE A 401 6.91 15.42 -13.60
N ASP A 402 6.94 15.05 -14.89
CA ASP A 402 7.48 15.91 -15.96
C ASP A 402 6.79 17.27 -16.02
N LEU A 403 5.46 17.27 -15.86
CA LEU A 403 4.66 18.49 -15.87
C LEU A 403 4.98 19.36 -14.65
N ALA A 404 5.15 18.75 -13.47
CA ALA A 404 5.48 19.44 -12.23
C ALA A 404 6.91 19.99 -12.20
N GLU A 405 7.90 19.27 -12.74
CA GLU A 405 9.27 19.79 -12.91
C GLU A 405 9.29 20.98 -13.88
N LYS A 406 8.44 20.99 -14.92
CA LYS A 406 8.26 22.13 -15.85
C LYS A 406 7.42 23.27 -15.29
N ASN A 407 6.68 23.07 -14.19
CA ASN A 407 5.75 24.05 -13.60
C ASN A 407 6.09 24.36 -12.13
N SER A 408 7.35 24.18 -11.71
CA SER A 408 7.81 24.33 -10.33
C SER A 408 7.46 25.68 -9.68
N ASN A 409 7.33 26.73 -10.49
CA ASN A 409 6.98 28.09 -10.03
C ASN A 409 5.46 28.28 -9.81
N ASN A 410 4.63 27.38 -10.37
CA ASN A 410 3.18 27.41 -10.23
C ASN A 410 2.69 26.45 -9.13
N TYR A 411 3.25 25.23 -9.07
CA TYR A 411 2.83 24.21 -8.11
C TYR A 411 3.91 23.16 -7.82
N VAL A 412 3.76 22.45 -6.70
CA VAL A 412 4.65 21.38 -6.26
C VAL A 412 3.82 20.19 -5.77
N ILE A 413 4.18 18.96 -6.17
CA ILE A 413 3.54 17.74 -5.65
C ILE A 413 4.10 17.47 -4.25
N THR A 414 3.25 17.43 -3.23
CA THR A 414 3.63 17.26 -1.81
C THR A 414 3.39 15.84 -1.30
N LEU A 415 2.34 15.15 -1.74
CA LEU A 415 2.16 13.71 -1.49
C LEU A 415 2.21 12.95 -2.80
N TRP A 416 2.83 11.78 -2.79
CA TRP A 416 2.54 10.74 -3.76
C TRP A 416 1.75 9.63 -3.06
N GLN A 417 0.58 9.32 -3.59
CA GLN A 417 -0.28 8.25 -3.09
C GLN A 417 -0.23 7.09 -4.10
N HIS A 418 -1.04 6.05 -3.93
CA HIS A 418 -0.94 4.86 -4.76
C HIS A 418 -1.50 5.07 -6.17
N ASP A 419 -2.74 5.54 -6.23
CA ASP A 419 -3.59 5.81 -7.39
C ASP A 419 -3.74 7.33 -7.64
N GLY A 420 -3.04 8.15 -6.85
CA GLY A 420 -3.22 9.60 -6.78
C GLY A 420 -2.02 10.35 -6.22
N PHE A 421 -2.15 11.67 -6.06
CA PHE A 421 -1.11 12.56 -5.54
C PHE A 421 -1.74 13.85 -4.98
N SER A 422 -1.02 14.59 -4.14
CA SER A 422 -1.48 15.88 -3.59
C SER A 422 -0.57 17.02 -4.03
N VAL A 423 -1.17 18.16 -4.37
CA VAL A 423 -0.48 19.34 -4.92
C VAL A 423 -0.64 20.54 -4.00
N LYS A 424 0.47 21.25 -3.75
CA LYS A 424 0.48 22.61 -3.24
C LYS A 424 0.66 23.59 -4.39
N PHE A 425 -0.37 24.37 -4.69
CA PHE A 425 -0.24 25.52 -5.58
C PHE A 425 0.53 26.64 -4.85
N LEU A 426 1.50 27.24 -5.53
CA LEU A 426 2.28 28.35 -4.99
C LEU A 426 1.56 29.69 -5.17
N ASP A 427 0.77 29.79 -6.24
CA ASP A 427 -0.13 30.90 -6.53
C ASP A 427 -1.58 30.40 -6.55
N LYS A 428 -2.41 30.91 -5.63
CA LYS A 428 -3.83 30.54 -5.54
C LYS A 428 -4.64 31.01 -6.74
N SER A 429 -4.30 32.14 -7.37
CA SER A 429 -5.02 32.66 -8.54
C SER A 429 -4.87 31.76 -9.77
N LYS A 430 -3.73 31.05 -9.86
CA LYS A 430 -3.42 30.12 -10.95
C LYS A 430 -3.91 28.69 -10.69
N ARG A 431 -4.49 28.39 -9.53
CA ARG A 431 -4.93 27.03 -9.11
C ARG A 431 -5.72 26.34 -10.22
N ASP A 432 -6.84 26.92 -10.62
CA ASP A 432 -7.82 26.26 -11.49
C ASP A 432 -7.28 26.09 -12.93
N LYS A 433 -6.44 27.04 -13.38
CA LYS A 433 -5.68 26.92 -14.64
C LYS A 433 -4.69 25.75 -14.57
N CYS A 434 -3.95 25.61 -13.47
CA CYS A 434 -2.99 24.53 -13.30
C CYS A 434 -3.67 23.17 -13.11
N THR A 435 -4.80 23.10 -12.39
CA THR A 435 -5.66 21.91 -12.31
C THR A 435 -6.10 21.44 -13.69
N LYS A 436 -6.60 22.34 -14.55
CA LYS A 436 -6.96 22.02 -15.95
C LYS A 436 -5.75 21.49 -16.74
N VAL A 437 -4.56 22.06 -16.57
CA VAL A 437 -3.33 21.60 -17.21
C VAL A 437 -2.90 20.19 -16.72
N ILE A 438 -3.05 19.90 -15.42
CA ILE A 438 -2.79 18.57 -14.84
C ILE A 438 -3.77 17.52 -15.40
N VAL A 439 -5.08 17.81 -15.37
CA VAL A 439 -6.13 16.90 -15.87
C VAL A 439 -5.99 16.68 -17.38
N ASN A 440 -5.68 17.72 -18.16
CA ASN A 440 -5.45 17.58 -19.59
C ASN A 440 -4.19 16.73 -19.88
N ARG A 441 -3.10 16.90 -19.12
CA ARG A 441 -1.90 16.05 -19.26
C ARG A 441 -2.18 14.59 -18.90
N PHE A 442 -2.99 14.34 -17.88
CA PHE A 442 -3.46 13.00 -17.55
C PHE A 442 -4.23 12.39 -18.71
N LYS A 443 -5.24 13.11 -19.25
CA LYS A 443 -6.04 12.66 -20.39
C LYS A 443 -5.15 12.37 -21.61
N THR A 444 -4.26 13.30 -21.99
CA THR A 444 -3.28 13.08 -23.07
C THR A 444 -2.38 11.86 -22.83
N THR A 445 -2.14 11.46 -21.58
CA THR A 445 -1.36 10.25 -21.28
C THR A 445 -2.19 8.97 -21.51
N ILE A 446 -3.47 8.95 -21.12
CA ILE A 446 -4.43 7.90 -21.50
C ILE A 446 -4.59 7.84 -23.04
N ASP A 447 -4.81 8.98 -23.68
CA ASP A 447 -5.01 9.12 -25.14
C ASP A 447 -3.77 8.72 -25.96
N ASN A 448 -2.58 8.65 -25.36
CA ASN A 448 -1.35 8.10 -25.98
C ASN A 448 -1.17 6.60 -25.71
N LEU A 449 -1.82 6.05 -24.68
CA LEU A 449 -1.83 4.63 -24.33
C LEU A 449 -2.99 3.87 -25.04
N LYS A 450 -3.34 4.29 -26.27
CA LYS A 450 -4.52 3.82 -27.04
C LYS A 450 -4.71 2.31 -27.08
N VAL A 451 -3.61 1.55 -27.13
CA VAL A 451 -3.55 0.08 -27.09
C VAL A 451 -4.31 -0.53 -25.89
N PHE A 452 -4.54 0.24 -24.82
CA PHE A 452 -5.26 -0.21 -23.63
C PHE A 452 -6.61 0.48 -23.40
N ASN A 453 -7.01 1.46 -24.21
CA ASN A 453 -8.34 2.12 -24.19
C ASN A 453 -8.99 2.32 -22.80
N ILE A 454 -8.24 2.85 -21.81
CA ILE A 454 -8.61 2.71 -20.39
C ILE A 454 -9.74 3.71 -20.01
N PRO A 455 -10.93 3.26 -19.55
CA PRO A 455 -12.07 4.11 -19.24
C PRO A 455 -11.92 4.71 -17.83
N THR A 456 -11.07 5.72 -17.71
CA THR A 456 -10.78 6.41 -16.45
C THR A 456 -10.50 7.90 -16.65
N TYR A 457 -10.62 8.67 -15.57
CA TYR A 457 -10.29 10.08 -15.52
C TYR A 457 -9.73 10.43 -14.14
N LEU A 458 -9.01 11.55 -14.06
CA LEU A 458 -8.45 12.07 -12.82
C LEU A 458 -9.50 12.91 -12.10
N GLU A 459 -9.96 12.46 -10.93
CA GLU A 459 -10.76 13.26 -10.00
C GLU A 459 -9.84 14.17 -9.18
N TYR A 460 -10.37 15.28 -8.70
CA TYR A 460 -9.62 16.20 -7.83
C TYR A 460 -10.52 16.86 -6.78
N GLU A 461 -9.92 17.20 -5.65
CA GLU A 461 -10.60 17.77 -4.50
C GLU A 461 -9.71 18.86 -3.86
N HIS A 462 -10.24 20.06 -3.70
CA HIS A 462 -9.57 21.15 -2.98
C HIS A 462 -9.86 21.02 -1.48
N LEU A 463 -8.81 20.83 -0.67
CA LEU A 463 -8.88 20.53 0.76
C LEU A 463 -8.84 21.81 1.62
#